data_AF-D9WD07-F1
#
_entry.id   AF-D9WD07-F1
#
_cell.length_a   1.000
_cell.length_b   1.000
_cell.length_c   1.000
_cell.angle_alpha   90.00
_cell.angle_beta   90.00
_cell.angle_gamma   90.00
#
_symmetry.space_group_name_H-M   'P 1'
#
loop_
_entity.id
_entity.type
_entity.pdbx_description
1 polymer ?
#
loop_
_entity_poly.entity_id
_entity_poly.type
_entity_poly.pdbx_seq_one_letter_code
_entity_poly.pdbx_strand_id
1 'polypeptide(L)'
;MLRPGEPGGLPAGRRAPLNSNARAKGRATARSRRIVVHIDTRHVRRKRRGMTADDGFLGHLEQHLGEIRHIASGHYDLVEFYLPDPGISTVITNGLRFQSLTATRPQELVCSLGEEQRDIARYFVDSMAGVLLEQGRGLEYGAVVVNDRPVLEGTEMHGVLAHPSPYFGSDFDLFLDASGEPAVQIVTLMPVTAPEAALVEAEDADELFERFWAKRPNLLDVTRPSAV
;
A
#
# COMPACT_ATOMS: atom_id res chain seq x y z
N MET A 1 16.31 -54.79 35.27
CA MET A 1 17.23 -54.00 34.43
C MET A 1 16.50 -53.65 33.14
N LEU A 2 15.99 -52.42 33.04
CA LEU A 2 15.23 -51.90 31.91
C LEU A 2 16.16 -51.05 31.02
N ARG A 3 16.07 -51.21 29.70
CA ARG A 3 16.84 -50.45 28.70
C ARG A 3 16.14 -49.11 28.39
N PRO A 4 16.87 -47.98 28.23
CA PRO A 4 16.39 -46.77 27.56
C PRO A 4 16.51 -46.97 26.03
N GLY A 5 15.66 -46.46 25.13
CA GLY A 5 14.91 -45.21 25.11
C GLY A 5 15.44 -44.38 23.92
N GLU A 6 15.10 -44.77 22.69
CA GLU A 6 15.43 -44.02 21.46
C GLU A 6 14.56 -42.74 21.33
N PRO A 7 15.10 -41.61 20.82
CA PRO A 7 14.32 -40.42 20.57
C PRO A 7 13.59 -40.49 19.22
N GLY A 8 12.27 -40.27 19.26
CA GLY A 8 11.41 -40.20 18.08
C GLY A 8 11.72 -38.99 17.19
N GLY A 9 11.94 -39.27 15.90
CA GLY A 9 12.11 -38.27 14.86
C GLY A 9 10.79 -37.57 14.48
N LEU A 10 10.87 -36.25 14.29
CA LEU A 10 9.81 -35.43 13.72
C LEU A 10 9.64 -35.72 12.21
N PRO A 11 8.41 -35.77 11.68
CA PRO A 11 8.18 -36.01 10.25
C PRO A 11 8.43 -34.75 9.41
N ALA A 12 9.07 -34.97 8.26
CA ALA A 12 9.40 -33.96 7.26
C ALA A 12 8.16 -33.23 6.71
N GLY A 13 8.15 -31.91 6.87
CA GLY A 13 7.16 -31.01 6.27
C GLY A 13 7.27 -30.96 4.74
N ARG A 14 6.13 -31.13 4.08
CA ARG A 14 5.94 -31.07 2.63
C ARG A 14 6.33 -29.69 2.08
N ARG A 15 7.21 -29.68 1.08
CA ARG A 15 7.44 -28.51 0.21
C ARG A 15 6.29 -28.38 -0.78
N ALA A 16 5.63 -27.23 -0.80
CA ALA A 16 4.75 -26.84 -1.90
C ALA A 16 5.60 -26.36 -3.10
N PRO A 17 5.28 -26.73 -4.34
CA PRO A 17 6.02 -26.27 -5.51
C PRO A 17 5.62 -24.84 -5.88
N LEU A 18 6.61 -23.96 -5.98
CA LEU A 18 6.49 -22.66 -6.65
C LEU A 18 6.37 -22.90 -8.16
N ASN A 19 5.26 -22.46 -8.72
CA ASN A 19 4.93 -22.62 -10.12
C ASN A 19 5.84 -21.70 -10.96
N SER A 20 6.80 -22.31 -11.64
CA SER A 20 7.68 -21.66 -12.59
C SER A 20 6.94 -21.47 -13.91
N ASN A 21 6.61 -20.23 -14.26
CA ASN A 21 6.46 -19.85 -15.67
C ASN A 21 6.96 -18.42 -15.85
N ALA A 22 8.23 -18.33 -16.23
CA ALA A 22 8.86 -17.10 -16.67
C ALA A 22 8.89 -17.03 -18.20
N ARG A 23 8.70 -15.79 -18.68
CA ARG A 23 9.07 -15.20 -19.98
C ARG A 23 8.06 -15.36 -21.12
N ALA A 24 7.57 -14.22 -21.64
CA ALA A 24 8.38 -13.36 -22.51
C ALA A 24 7.66 -12.06 -22.95
N LYS A 25 8.43 -10.95 -22.87
CA LYS A 25 8.48 -9.78 -23.77
C LYS A 25 7.46 -8.64 -23.64
N GLY A 26 8.01 -7.50 -23.23
CA GLY A 26 7.48 -6.15 -23.48
C GLY A 26 8.07 -5.11 -22.53
N ARG A 27 9.40 -4.94 -22.47
CA ARG A 27 10.01 -3.91 -21.60
C ARG A 27 9.83 -2.53 -22.25
N ALA A 28 8.65 -1.96 -22.06
CA ALA A 28 8.46 -0.52 -22.16
C ALA A 28 8.95 0.07 -20.84
N THR A 29 10.14 0.67 -20.86
CA THR A 29 10.67 1.42 -19.70
C THR A 29 9.85 2.69 -19.53
N ALA A 30 8.77 2.60 -18.74
CA ALA A 30 8.13 3.77 -18.18
C ALA A 30 9.16 4.42 -17.24
N ARG A 31 9.81 5.50 -17.68
CA ARG A 31 10.67 6.31 -16.82
C ARG A 31 9.85 6.73 -15.60
N SER A 32 10.27 6.29 -14.41
CA SER A 32 9.66 6.74 -13.17
C SER A 32 9.77 8.27 -13.10
N ARG A 33 8.62 8.94 -12.99
CA ARG A 33 8.55 10.41 -12.99
C ARG A 33 8.68 10.87 -11.55
N ARG A 34 9.80 11.50 -11.21
CA ARG A 34 9.97 12.19 -9.93
C ARG A 34 8.93 13.30 -9.81
N ILE A 35 7.98 13.14 -8.88
CA ILE A 35 7.10 14.21 -8.45
C ILE A 35 7.67 14.70 -7.12
N VAL A 36 8.42 15.82 -7.16
CA VAL A 36 8.78 16.54 -5.95
C VAL A 36 7.56 17.35 -5.55
N VAL A 37 6.99 17.01 -4.40
CA VAL A 37 5.88 17.76 -3.80
C VAL A 37 6.28 18.15 -2.40
N HIS A 38 5.94 19.38 -2.04
CA HIS A 38 6.01 19.82 -0.66
C HIS A 38 4.68 19.47 -0.01
N ILE A 39 4.65 18.42 0.82
CA ILE A 39 3.48 18.09 1.63
C ILE A 39 3.38 19.17 2.73
N ASP A 40 2.55 20.21 2.52
CA ASP A 40 2.24 21.23 3.51
C ASP A 40 1.22 20.67 4.52
N THR A 41 1.44 20.88 5.82
CA THR A 41 0.63 20.31 6.92
C THR A 41 -0.69 21.05 7.17
N ARG A 42 -1.06 22.00 6.30
CA ARG A 42 -2.23 22.87 6.51
C ARG A 42 -3.49 22.32 5.85
N HIS A 43 -4.37 21.77 6.69
CA HIS A 43 -5.69 21.26 6.33
C HIS A 43 -6.56 22.32 5.62
N VAL A 44 -6.99 22.03 4.39
CA VAL A 44 -7.95 22.85 3.63
C VAL A 44 -9.35 22.24 3.74
N ARG A 45 -10.32 22.98 4.30
CA ARG A 45 -11.74 22.59 4.39
C ARG A 45 -12.57 23.23 3.26
N ARG A 46 -13.21 22.44 2.37
CA ARG A 46 -14.31 22.95 1.48
C ARG A 46 -15.43 21.95 1.12
N LYS A 47 -16.64 22.24 1.62
CA LYS A 47 -18.00 21.66 1.40
C LYS A 47 -18.25 20.50 0.40
N ARG A 48 -19.03 19.51 0.91
CA ARG A 48 -19.44 18.19 0.37
C ARG A 48 -20.40 18.17 -0.84
N ARG A 49 -20.33 17.06 -1.60
CA ARG A 49 -21.44 16.44 -2.35
C ARG A 49 -21.62 14.98 -1.88
N GLY A 50 -22.85 14.47 -1.95
CA GLY A 50 -23.39 13.39 -1.10
C GLY A 50 -22.92 11.95 -1.39
N MET A 51 -23.04 11.14 -0.35
CA MET A 51 -22.77 9.70 -0.27
C MET A 51 -23.80 8.92 -1.11
N THR A 52 -23.35 8.18 -2.12
CA THR A 52 -24.17 7.29 -2.97
C THR A 52 -24.32 5.90 -2.33
N ALA A 53 -25.31 5.13 -2.78
CA ALA A 53 -25.57 3.75 -2.36
C ALA A 53 -24.29 2.88 -2.42
N ASP A 54 -24.13 2.00 -1.44
CA ASP A 54 -22.99 1.08 -1.33
C ASP A 54 -22.90 0.22 -2.60
N ASP A 55 -21.84 0.45 -3.37
CA ASP A 55 -21.52 -0.26 -4.61
C ASP A 55 -20.93 -1.65 -4.35
N GLY A 56 -20.81 -2.06 -3.09
CA GLY A 56 -20.15 -3.29 -2.65
C GLY A 56 -18.66 -3.08 -2.39
N PHE A 57 -18.13 -1.87 -2.59
CA PHE A 57 -16.72 -1.58 -2.38
C PHE A 57 -16.32 -1.77 -0.92
N LEU A 58 -17.17 -1.40 0.04
CA LEU A 58 -16.82 -1.57 1.45
C LEU A 58 -16.76 -3.06 1.83
N GLY A 59 -17.67 -3.88 1.32
CA GLY A 59 -17.64 -5.33 1.51
C GLY A 59 -16.40 -5.98 0.89
N HIS A 60 -15.95 -5.50 -0.27
CA HIS A 60 -14.66 -5.90 -0.87
C HIS A 60 -13.48 -5.64 0.06
N LEU A 61 -13.46 -4.46 0.70
CA LEU A 61 -12.41 -4.11 1.66
C LEU A 61 -12.45 -4.98 2.92
N GLU A 62 -13.63 -5.17 3.53
CA GLU A 62 -13.79 -6.00 4.72
C GLU A 62 -13.33 -7.45 4.50
N GLN A 63 -13.59 -8.01 3.31
CA GLN A 63 -13.15 -9.37 2.96
C GLN A 63 -11.62 -9.54 3.01
N HIS A 64 -10.86 -8.50 2.68
CA HIS A 64 -9.40 -8.57 2.59
C HIS A 64 -8.69 -7.99 3.82
N LEU A 65 -9.25 -6.92 4.39
CA LEU A 65 -8.58 -6.10 5.42
C LEU A 65 -9.05 -6.42 6.85
N GLY A 66 -10.13 -7.19 7.00
CA GLY A 66 -10.72 -7.52 8.29
C GLY A 66 -11.79 -6.51 8.72
N GLU A 67 -11.92 -6.31 10.03
CA GLU A 67 -12.99 -5.50 10.59
C GLU A 67 -12.70 -4.00 10.48
N ILE A 68 -13.73 -3.22 10.16
CA ILE A 68 -13.69 -1.76 10.26
C ILE A 68 -13.61 -1.37 11.74
N ARG A 69 -12.55 -0.66 12.12
CA ARG A 69 -12.36 -0.12 13.48
C ARG A 69 -12.79 1.32 13.62
N HIS A 70 -12.58 2.13 12.58
CA HIS A 70 -12.85 3.56 12.65
C HIS A 70 -13.12 4.14 11.26
N ILE A 71 -14.01 5.14 11.20
CA ILE A 71 -14.27 5.93 10.00
C ILE A 71 -14.16 7.40 10.38
N ALA A 72 -13.24 8.13 9.73
CA ALA A 72 -13.15 9.57 9.84
C ALA A 72 -13.65 10.23 8.55
N SER A 73 -14.77 10.94 8.60
CA SER A 73 -15.38 11.49 7.39
C SER A 73 -14.88 12.88 7.00
N GLY A 74 -14.70 13.12 5.69
CA GLY A 74 -14.13 14.35 5.14
C GLY A 74 -14.60 14.66 3.71
N HIS A 75 -13.66 15.05 2.83
CA HIS A 75 -13.86 15.14 1.37
C HIS A 75 -13.99 13.74 0.74
N TYR A 76 -13.21 12.83 1.29
CA TYR A 76 -13.34 11.39 1.28
C TYR A 76 -13.39 10.94 2.75
N ASP A 77 -13.86 9.73 3.00
CA ASP A 77 -13.72 9.09 4.31
C ASP A 77 -12.34 8.41 4.41
N LEU A 78 -11.76 8.39 5.60
CA LEU A 78 -10.61 7.55 5.94
C LEU A 78 -11.12 6.39 6.79
N VAL A 79 -11.13 5.20 6.20
CA VAL A 79 -11.60 3.96 6.84
C VAL A 79 -10.38 3.22 7.36
N GLU A 80 -10.40 2.88 8.64
CA GLU A 80 -9.39 2.06 9.29
C GLU A 80 -9.92 0.64 9.47
N PHE A 81 -9.10 -0.32 9.05
CA PHE A 81 -9.31 -1.74 9.19
C PHE A 81 -8.23 -2.34 10.08
N TYR A 82 -8.55 -3.47 10.70
CA TYR A 82 -7.57 -4.25 11.44
C TYR A 82 -7.69 -5.74 11.16
N LEU A 83 -6.51 -6.32 10.88
CA LEU A 83 -6.33 -7.75 10.73
C LEU A 83 -5.51 -8.28 11.93
N PRO A 84 -6.11 -9.03 12.87
CA PRO A 84 -5.49 -9.40 14.14
C PRO A 84 -4.27 -10.30 14.03
N ASP A 85 -4.20 -11.13 13.00
CA ASP A 85 -3.05 -11.98 12.72
C ASP A 85 -2.64 -11.70 11.27
N PRO A 86 -1.50 -11.00 11.03
CA PRO A 86 -0.37 -10.78 11.94
C PRO A 86 -0.35 -9.44 12.71
N GLY A 87 -1.48 -8.74 12.86
CA GLY A 87 -1.54 -7.45 13.58
C GLY A 87 -1.29 -6.24 12.66
N ILE A 88 -2.02 -6.19 11.54
CA ILE A 88 -1.91 -5.14 10.53
C ILE A 88 -3.04 -4.13 10.71
N SER A 89 -2.69 -2.85 10.80
CA SER A 89 -3.63 -1.75 10.65
C SER A 89 -3.55 -1.20 9.24
N THR A 90 -4.69 -1.10 8.58
CA THR A 90 -4.79 -0.58 7.21
C THR A 90 -5.71 0.63 7.18
N VAL A 91 -5.23 1.73 6.62
CA VAL A 91 -6.04 2.93 6.38
C VAL A 91 -6.23 3.07 4.89
N ILE A 92 -7.46 3.32 4.45
CA ILE A 92 -7.80 3.53 3.05
C ILE A 92 -8.73 4.73 2.89
N THR A 93 -8.61 5.45 1.77
CA THR A 93 -9.63 6.42 1.36
C THR A 93 -10.90 5.70 0.91
N ASN A 94 -12.05 6.27 1.22
CA ASN A 94 -13.33 5.88 0.63
C ASN A 94 -14.02 7.14 0.09
N GLY A 95 -14.06 7.25 -1.22
CA GLY A 95 -14.65 8.38 -1.94
C GLY A 95 -13.64 9.23 -2.68
N LEU A 96 -12.35 8.87 -2.68
CA LEU A 96 -11.36 9.49 -3.57
C LEU A 96 -11.69 9.14 -5.04
N ARG A 97 -12.25 7.95 -5.28
CA ARG A 97 -12.68 7.49 -6.61
C ARG A 97 -13.74 8.36 -7.28
N PHE A 98 -14.48 9.14 -6.49
CA PHE A 98 -15.52 10.05 -6.98
C PHE A 98 -15.01 11.46 -7.24
N GLN A 99 -13.73 11.75 -6.95
CA GLN A 99 -13.12 13.05 -7.16
C GLN A 99 -12.63 13.20 -8.60
N SER A 100 -12.49 14.44 -9.06
CA SER A 100 -12.01 14.76 -10.41
C SER A 100 -10.48 14.62 -10.49
N LEU A 101 -10.00 13.38 -10.59
CA LEU A 101 -8.58 13.05 -10.76
C LEU A 101 -8.32 12.52 -12.17
N THR A 102 -7.26 13.01 -12.80
CA THR A 102 -6.78 12.44 -14.07
C THR A 102 -6.02 11.15 -13.79
N ALA A 103 -6.67 10.01 -13.99
CA ALA A 103 -6.12 8.68 -13.76
C ALA A 103 -6.65 7.70 -14.82
N THR A 104 -5.93 6.60 -15.06
CA THR A 104 -6.39 5.53 -15.97
C THR A 104 -7.69 4.89 -15.50
N ARG A 105 -7.90 4.83 -14.17
CA ARG A 105 -9.10 4.32 -13.52
C ARG A 105 -9.42 5.14 -12.27
N PRO A 106 -10.69 5.17 -11.81
CA PRO A 106 -11.00 5.63 -10.46
C PRO A 106 -10.15 4.88 -9.43
N GLN A 107 -9.69 5.59 -8.41
CA GLN A 107 -8.71 5.04 -7.48
C GLN A 107 -8.99 5.40 -6.03
N GLU A 108 -8.60 4.51 -5.13
CA GLU A 108 -8.47 4.77 -3.70
C GLU A 108 -7.01 4.55 -3.28
N LEU A 109 -6.57 5.24 -2.23
CA LEU A 109 -5.23 5.11 -1.68
C LEU A 109 -5.28 4.32 -0.37
N VAL A 110 -4.37 3.36 -0.21
CA VAL A 110 -4.28 2.54 0.99
C VAL A 110 -2.85 2.52 1.55
N CYS A 111 -2.71 2.46 2.87
CA CYS A 111 -1.43 2.19 3.53
C CYS A 111 -1.65 1.20 4.67
N SER A 112 -0.79 0.19 4.75
CA SER A 112 -0.83 -0.87 5.77
C SER A 112 0.47 -0.85 6.57
N LEU A 113 0.36 -0.77 7.89
CA LEU A 113 1.47 -0.79 8.84
C LEU A 113 1.11 -1.66 10.05
N GLY A 114 2.06 -1.87 10.97
CA GLY A 114 1.79 -2.50 12.26
C GLY A 114 0.76 -1.70 13.05
N GLU A 115 0.00 -2.39 13.92
CA GLU A 115 -1.09 -1.79 14.72
C GLU A 115 -0.68 -0.49 15.44
N GLU A 116 0.49 -0.51 16.08
CA GLU A 116 1.05 0.62 16.84
C GLU A 116 1.40 1.84 15.96
N GLN A 117 1.46 1.66 14.64
CA GLN A 117 1.79 2.70 13.66
C GLN A 117 0.57 3.14 12.82
N ARG A 118 -0.66 2.85 13.29
CA ARG A 118 -1.89 3.22 12.57
C ARG A 118 -2.00 4.71 12.21
N ASP A 119 -1.56 5.60 13.12
CA ASP A 119 -1.69 7.05 12.92
C ASP A 119 -0.73 7.53 11.82
N ILE A 120 0.38 6.80 11.63
CA ILE A 120 1.33 7.03 10.56
C ILE A 120 0.75 6.58 9.21
N ALA A 121 0.10 5.40 9.15
CA ALA A 121 -0.59 4.94 7.95
C ALA A 121 -1.68 5.94 7.54
N ARG A 122 -2.46 6.43 8.51
CA ARG A 122 -3.45 7.50 8.32
C ARG A 122 -2.81 8.75 7.73
N TYR A 123 -1.71 9.20 8.29
CA TYR A 123 -1.00 10.38 7.82
C TYR A 123 -0.55 10.25 6.35
N PHE A 124 0.04 9.12 5.96
CA PHE A 124 0.48 8.91 4.57
C PHE A 124 -0.69 8.94 3.58
N VAL A 125 -1.79 8.25 3.91
CA VAL A 125 -2.98 8.19 3.05
C VAL A 125 -3.62 9.56 2.91
N ASP A 126 -3.86 10.26 4.01
CA ASP A 126 -4.52 11.56 4.02
C ASP A 126 -3.66 12.63 3.31
N SER A 127 -2.36 12.67 3.62
CA SER A 127 -1.43 13.61 3.00
C SER A 127 -1.32 13.41 1.50
N MET A 128 -1.22 12.16 1.05
CA MET A 128 -1.11 11.86 -0.38
C MET A 128 -2.43 12.16 -1.10
N ALA A 129 -3.57 11.80 -0.53
CA ALA A 129 -4.87 12.13 -1.10
C ALA A 129 -5.05 13.66 -1.24
N GLY A 130 -4.60 14.44 -0.25
CA GLY A 130 -4.52 15.90 -0.33
C GLY A 130 -3.72 16.38 -1.54
N VAL A 131 -2.50 15.87 -1.73
CA VAL A 131 -1.64 16.20 -2.89
C VAL A 131 -2.32 15.87 -4.21
N LEU A 132 -2.93 14.68 -4.34
CA LEU A 132 -3.59 14.28 -5.59
C LEU A 132 -4.78 15.20 -5.91
N LEU A 133 -5.56 15.59 -4.90
CA LEU A 133 -6.68 16.51 -5.07
C LEU A 133 -6.23 17.92 -5.46
N GLU A 134 -5.16 18.43 -4.86
CA GLU A 134 -4.59 19.74 -5.21
C GLU A 134 -4.07 19.76 -6.65
N GLN A 135 -3.47 18.66 -7.11
CA GLN A 135 -2.92 18.53 -8.45
C GLN A 135 -3.93 18.11 -9.51
N GLY A 136 -5.08 17.57 -9.11
CA GLY A 136 -6.08 17.00 -10.02
C GLY A 136 -5.57 15.78 -10.81
N ARG A 137 -4.57 15.08 -10.29
CA ARG A 137 -3.89 13.96 -10.97
C ARG A 137 -3.84 12.73 -10.06
N GLY A 138 -4.18 11.58 -10.63
CA GLY A 138 -4.08 10.30 -9.93
C GLY A 138 -2.64 9.79 -9.83
N LEU A 139 -2.49 8.61 -9.24
CA LEU A 139 -1.20 8.01 -8.94
C LEU A 139 -1.05 6.70 -9.71
N GLU A 140 0.01 6.59 -10.50
CA GLU A 140 0.30 5.41 -11.31
C GLU A 140 1.19 4.44 -10.53
N TYR A 141 1.06 3.13 -10.76
CA TYR A 141 1.98 2.15 -10.19
C TYR A 141 3.42 2.41 -10.63
N GLY A 142 4.36 2.19 -9.71
CA GLY A 142 5.78 2.49 -9.89
C GLY A 142 6.14 3.96 -9.66
N ALA A 143 5.14 4.85 -9.48
CA ALA A 143 5.41 6.24 -9.13
C ALA A 143 5.99 6.34 -7.72
N VAL A 144 7.02 7.16 -7.57
CA VAL A 144 7.63 7.49 -6.29
C VAL A 144 7.43 8.97 -6.01
N VAL A 145 6.92 9.26 -4.81
CA VAL A 145 6.67 10.62 -4.33
C VAL A 145 7.50 10.84 -3.07
N VAL A 146 8.45 11.77 -3.12
CA VAL A 146 9.45 11.98 -2.07
C VAL A 146 9.60 13.44 -1.65
N ASN A 147 9.88 13.61 -0.37
CA ASN A 147 10.30 14.85 0.26
C ASN A 147 11.84 14.92 0.37
N ASP A 148 12.37 16.14 0.44
CA ASP A 148 13.80 16.38 0.66
C ASP A 148 14.27 15.98 2.08
N ARG A 149 13.33 15.82 3.02
CA ARG A 149 13.56 15.41 4.40
C ARG A 149 12.63 14.24 4.75
N PRO A 150 12.94 13.46 5.78
CA PRO A 150 12.00 12.47 6.29
C PRO A 150 10.63 13.09 6.54
N VAL A 151 9.59 12.37 6.11
CA VAL A 151 8.18 12.77 6.25
C VAL A 151 7.79 12.79 7.72
N LEU A 152 8.37 11.88 8.50
CA LEU A 152 8.09 11.72 9.92
C LEU A 152 9.39 11.85 10.71
N GLU A 153 9.36 12.66 11.75
CA GLU A 153 10.47 12.80 12.68
C GLU A 153 10.82 11.45 13.31
N GLY A 154 12.13 11.16 13.41
CA GLY A 154 12.62 9.89 13.96
C GLY A 154 12.55 8.69 13.00
N THR A 155 12.15 8.90 11.73
CA THR A 155 12.16 7.85 10.70
C THR A 155 13.13 8.18 9.57
N GLU A 156 13.50 7.17 8.79
CA GLU A 156 14.23 7.35 7.51
C GLU A 156 13.29 7.45 6.30
N MET A 157 11.96 7.47 6.53
CA MET A 157 10.96 7.45 5.45
C MET A 157 10.85 8.82 4.80
N HIS A 158 11.24 8.91 3.53
CA HIS A 158 11.22 10.14 2.74
C HIS A 158 9.99 10.29 1.86
N GLY A 159 9.23 9.23 1.67
CA GLY A 159 8.12 9.26 0.75
C GLY A 159 7.39 7.94 0.66
N VAL A 160 6.67 7.77 -0.45
CA VAL A 160 5.92 6.56 -0.76
C VAL A 160 6.16 6.10 -2.18
N LEU A 161 6.18 4.79 -2.36
CA LEU A 161 6.06 4.10 -3.64
C LEU A 161 4.60 3.69 -3.84
N ALA A 162 4.03 4.01 -4.99
CA ALA A 162 2.73 3.52 -5.43
C ALA A 162 2.87 2.12 -6.02
N HIS A 163 2.21 1.12 -5.43
CA HIS A 163 2.36 -0.27 -5.84
C HIS A 163 1.08 -1.10 -5.54
N PRO A 164 0.89 -2.26 -6.20
CA PRO A 164 0.02 -3.33 -5.69
C PRO A 164 0.35 -3.71 -4.24
N SER A 165 -0.63 -4.19 -3.48
CA SER A 165 -0.42 -4.61 -2.10
C SER A 165 0.54 -5.79 -2.03
N PRO A 166 1.59 -5.74 -1.19
CA PRO A 166 2.45 -6.90 -0.95
C PRO A 166 1.80 -7.93 -0.01
N TYR A 167 0.61 -7.65 0.54
CA TYR A 167 -0.01 -8.47 1.59
C TYR A 167 -1.32 -9.14 1.19
N PHE A 168 -2.12 -8.52 0.31
CA PHE A 168 -3.52 -8.92 0.12
C PHE A 168 -3.83 -9.55 -1.24
N GLY A 169 -2.81 -9.71 -2.09
CA GLY A 169 -2.94 -10.32 -3.41
C GLY A 169 -3.61 -9.41 -4.45
N SER A 170 -3.59 -9.83 -5.72
CA SER A 170 -4.07 -9.01 -6.83
C SER A 170 -5.57 -8.75 -6.82
N ASP A 171 -6.35 -9.66 -6.23
CA ASP A 171 -7.79 -9.52 -6.15
C ASP A 171 -8.17 -8.35 -5.24
N PHE A 172 -7.35 -8.05 -4.22
CA PHE A 172 -7.54 -6.86 -3.38
C PHE A 172 -7.35 -5.56 -4.16
N ASP A 173 -6.32 -5.47 -5.00
CA ASP A 173 -5.89 -4.23 -5.66
C ASP A 173 -6.89 -3.71 -6.71
N LEU A 174 -7.89 -4.52 -7.07
CA LEU A 174 -8.85 -4.21 -8.13
C LEU A 174 -10.27 -4.62 -7.74
N PHE A 175 -11.11 -3.62 -7.48
CA PHE A 175 -12.53 -3.86 -7.28
C PHE A 175 -13.26 -3.93 -8.63
N LEU A 176 -14.07 -4.97 -8.80
CA LEU A 176 -14.91 -5.19 -9.97
C LEU A 176 -16.35 -4.76 -9.68
N ASP A 177 -17.02 -4.15 -10.65
CA ASP A 177 -18.44 -3.84 -10.53
C ASP A 177 -19.33 -5.10 -10.68
N ALA A 178 -20.65 -4.91 -10.59
CA ALA A 178 -21.62 -6.00 -10.73
C ALA A 178 -21.60 -6.71 -12.10
N SER A 179 -20.98 -6.11 -13.13
CA SER A 179 -20.78 -6.74 -14.44
C SER A 179 -19.46 -7.52 -14.55
N GLY A 180 -18.63 -7.47 -13.51
CA GLY A 180 -17.30 -8.07 -13.49
C GLY A 180 -16.22 -7.19 -14.12
N GLU A 181 -16.54 -5.94 -14.46
CA GLU A 181 -15.60 -5.02 -15.07
C GLU A 181 -14.81 -4.23 -14.02
N PRO A 182 -13.53 -3.91 -14.24
CA PRO A 182 -12.74 -3.23 -13.23
C PRO A 182 -13.18 -1.77 -13.01
N ALA A 183 -13.67 -1.49 -11.81
CA ALA A 183 -14.32 -0.24 -11.45
C ALA A 183 -13.42 0.67 -10.60
N VAL A 184 -12.66 0.11 -9.66
CA VAL A 184 -11.79 0.88 -8.76
C VAL A 184 -10.44 0.20 -8.61
N GLN A 185 -9.38 0.98 -8.78
CA GLN A 185 -8.01 0.55 -8.50
C GLN A 185 -7.61 0.98 -7.09
N ILE A 186 -7.14 0.06 -6.26
CA ILE A 186 -6.63 0.35 -4.93
C ILE A 186 -5.11 0.46 -5.02
N VAL A 187 -4.57 1.66 -4.75
CA VAL A 187 -3.14 1.93 -4.86
C VAL A 187 -2.51 1.91 -3.48
N THR A 188 -1.63 0.94 -3.23
CA THR A 188 -0.88 0.88 -1.97
C THR A 188 0.24 1.91 -1.96
N LEU A 189 0.25 2.73 -0.92
CA LEU A 189 1.31 3.65 -0.56
C LEU A 189 2.28 2.92 0.36
N MET A 190 3.39 2.45 -0.21
CA MET A 190 4.46 1.80 0.55
C MET A 190 5.48 2.85 1.01
N PRO A 191 5.67 3.07 2.32
CA PRO A 191 6.71 3.99 2.79
C PRO A 191 8.10 3.54 2.35
N VAL A 192 8.87 4.47 1.79
CA VAL A 192 10.23 4.23 1.29
C VAL A 192 11.22 5.23 1.85
N THR A 193 12.44 4.76 2.08
CA THR A 193 13.58 5.60 2.45
C THR A 193 14.14 6.35 1.23
N ALA A 194 14.99 7.35 1.45
CA ALA A 194 15.62 8.07 0.33
C ALA A 194 16.47 7.16 -0.59
N PRO A 195 17.31 6.24 -0.07
CA PRO A 195 18.04 5.29 -0.91
C PRO A 195 17.14 4.34 -1.71
N GLU A 196 16.02 3.90 -1.13
CA GLU A 196 15.04 3.03 -1.80
C GLU A 196 14.34 3.77 -2.95
N ALA A 197 13.90 5.00 -2.70
CA ALA A 197 13.34 5.86 -3.74
C ALA A 197 14.34 6.11 -4.88
N ALA A 198 15.60 6.42 -4.54
CA ALA A 198 16.65 6.64 -5.53
C ALA A 198 16.92 5.39 -6.38
N LEU A 199 16.83 4.19 -5.79
CA LEU A 199 16.94 2.93 -6.53
C LEU A 199 15.80 2.75 -7.54
N VAL A 200 14.55 3.01 -7.13
CA VAL A 200 13.39 2.92 -8.03
C VAL A 200 13.46 3.94 -9.17
N GLU A 201 13.98 5.13 -8.90
CA GLU A 201 14.19 6.15 -9.93
C GLU A 201 15.29 5.75 -10.93
N ALA A 202 16.37 5.13 -10.44
CA ALA A 202 17.51 4.73 -11.27
C ALA A 202 17.21 3.49 -12.11
N GLU A 203 16.50 2.51 -11.55
CA GLU A 203 16.22 1.22 -12.15
C GLU A 203 14.71 1.06 -12.38
N ASP A 204 13.99 0.48 -11.43
CA ASP A 204 12.53 0.33 -11.38
C ASP A 204 12.11 -0.23 -10.00
N ALA A 205 10.80 -0.41 -9.79
CA ALA A 205 10.27 -1.01 -8.56
C ALA A 205 10.71 -2.47 -8.40
N ASP A 206 10.86 -3.22 -9.49
CA ASP A 206 11.22 -4.65 -9.45
C ASP A 206 12.57 -4.86 -8.76
N GLU A 207 13.58 -4.03 -9.06
CA GLU A 207 14.88 -4.10 -8.39
C GLU A 207 14.78 -3.83 -6.88
N LEU A 208 13.92 -2.89 -6.44
CA LEU A 208 13.68 -2.67 -5.01
C LEU A 208 13.03 -3.90 -4.35
N PHE A 209 12.09 -4.55 -5.03
CA PHE A 209 11.46 -5.77 -4.53
C PHE A 209 12.45 -6.95 -4.44
N GLU A 210 13.43 -7.05 -5.34
CA GLU A 210 14.53 -8.01 -5.20
C GLU A 210 15.35 -7.74 -3.93
N ARG A 211 15.59 -6.47 -3.57
CA ARG A 211 16.25 -6.11 -2.30
C ARG A 211 15.39 -6.46 -1.09
N PHE A 212 14.09 -6.21 -1.15
CA PHE A 212 13.15 -6.62 -0.09
C PHE A 212 13.11 -8.13 0.08
N TRP A 213 13.10 -8.88 -1.02
CA TRP A 213 13.13 -10.34 -0.97
C TRP A 213 14.42 -10.87 -0.33
N ALA A 214 15.57 -10.28 -0.67
CA ALA A 214 16.86 -10.67 -0.15
C ALA A 214 17.05 -10.34 1.34
N LYS A 215 16.67 -9.12 1.77
CA LYS A 215 16.90 -8.64 3.13
C LYS A 215 15.74 -8.89 4.10
N ARG A 216 14.55 -9.23 3.60
CA ARG A 216 13.33 -9.46 4.39
C ARG A 216 13.04 -8.35 5.41
N PRO A 217 13.07 -7.07 5.02
CA PRO A 217 12.74 -6.00 5.94
C PRO A 217 11.27 -6.12 6.38
N ASN A 218 10.98 -5.70 7.61
CA ASN A 218 9.59 -5.58 8.06
C ASN A 218 8.94 -4.35 7.41
N LEU A 219 8.32 -4.53 6.24
CA LEU A 219 7.69 -3.44 5.50
C LEU A 219 6.48 -2.79 6.21
N LEU A 220 5.97 -3.41 7.28
CA LEU A 220 4.94 -2.85 8.16
C LEU A 220 5.50 -1.91 9.24
N ASP A 221 6.83 -1.76 9.32
CA ASP A 221 7.50 -0.93 10.32
C ASP A 221 8.23 0.24 9.66
N VAL A 222 7.75 1.47 9.88
CA VAL A 222 8.38 2.68 9.33
C VAL A 222 9.70 3.07 10.03
N THR A 223 10.06 2.41 11.12
CA THR A 223 11.34 2.62 11.83
C THR A 223 12.44 1.70 11.33
N ARG A 224 12.11 0.78 10.39
CA ARG A 224 13.08 -0.09 9.75
C ARG A 224 14.18 0.73 9.03
N PRO A 225 15.42 0.24 8.98
CA PRO A 225 16.45 0.84 8.14
C PRO A 225 16.16 0.60 6.65
N SER A 226 16.87 1.35 5.80
CA SER A 226 16.92 1.11 4.36
C SER A 226 17.25 -0.35 4.00
N ALA A 227 16.53 -0.89 3.01
CA ALA A 227 16.82 -2.18 2.40
C ALA A 227 17.79 -2.07 1.20
N VAL A 228 18.23 -0.88 0.82
CA VAL A 228 19.32 -0.65 -0.15
C VAL A 228 20.64 -0.59 0.59
#